data_AF-A0A1Y5FCQ7-F1
#
_entry.id   AF-A0A1Y5FCQ7-F1
#
_cell.length_a   1.000
_cell.length_b   1.000
_cell.length_c   1.000
_cell.angle_alpha   90.00
_cell.angle_beta   90.00
_cell.angle_gamma   90.00
#
_symmetry.space_group_name_H-M   'P 1'
#
loop_
_entity.id
_entity.type
_entity.pdbx_description
1 polymer ?
#
loop_
_entity_poly.entity_id
_entity_poly.type
_entity_poly.pdbx_seq_one_letter_code
_entity_poly.pdbx_strand_id
1 'polypeptide(L)' 'MTLGIIRSLIEIYILLLFVDVILSYLPQFKRNVWVMRIHKGANYTCAPIRKYLPNDLPFDFSPLVVILVLTILKALW' A
#
# COMPACT_ATOMS: atom_id res chain seq x y z
N MET A 1 13.16 -8.24 21.32
CA MET A 1 13.22 -6.80 20.93
C MET A 1 13.10 -6.63 19.41
N THR A 2 13.83 -7.39 18.60
CA THR A 2 13.83 -7.30 17.12
C THR A 2 12.50 -7.69 16.44
N LEU A 3 11.79 -8.72 16.92
CA LEU A 3 10.48 -9.12 16.38
C LEU A 3 9.43 -8.00 16.44
N GLY A 4 9.43 -7.20 17.51
CA GLY A 4 8.49 -6.10 17.67
C GLY A 4 8.70 -4.99 16.64
N ILE A 5 9.97 -4.68 16.33
CA ILE A 5 10.31 -3.61 15.39
C ILE A 5 9.83 -3.96 13.97
N ILE A 6 10.02 -5.21 13.53
CA ILE A 6 9.60 -5.65 12.20
C ILE A 6 8.07 -5.58 12.08
N ARG A 7 7.34 -6.05 13.09
CA ARG A 7 5.87 -5.96 13.11
C ARG A 7 5.39 -4.51 13.05
N SER A 8 6.01 -3.62 13.82
CA SER A 8 5.69 -2.18 13.78
C SER A 8 5.98 -1.54 12.42
N LEU A 9 7.09 -1.93 11.75
CA LEU A 9 7.38 -1.45 10.40
C LEU A 9 6.33 -1.91 9.37
N ILE A 10 5.89 -3.16 9.47
CA ILE A 10 4.81 -3.68 8.62
C ILE A 10 3.51 -2.90 8.86
N GLU A 11 3.16 -2.61 10.12
CA GLU A 11 1.97 -1.83 10.46
C GLU A 11 2.02 -0.40 9.93
N ILE A 12 3.17 0.27 10.07
CA ILE A 12 3.41 1.60 9.48
C ILE A 12 3.27 1.56 7.96
N TYR A 13 3.77 0.50 7.31
CA TYR A 13 3.65 0.35 5.87
C TYR A 13 2.20 0.07 5.43
N ILE A 14 1.47 -0.76 6.17
CA ILE A 14 0.03 -0.98 5.96
C ILE A 14 -0.74 0.35 6.09
N LEU A 15 -0.41 1.17 7.10
CA LEU A 15 -1.00 2.51 7.25
C LEU A 15 -0.69 3.39 6.03
N LEU A 16 0.54 3.37 5.51
CA LEU A 16 0.91 4.08 4.29
C LEU A 16 0.04 3.66 3.09
N LEU A 17 -0.22 2.35 2.92
CA LEU A 17 -1.10 1.84 1.87
C LEU A 17 -2.54 2.34 2.03
N PHE A 18 -3.07 2.37 3.26
CA PHE A 18 -4.39 2.95 3.53
C PHE A 18 -4.45 4.43 3.15
N VAL A 19 -3.42 5.20 3.51
CA VAL A 19 -3.36 6.62 3.17
C VAL A 19 -3.30 6.82 1.66
N ASP A 20 -2.52 6.02 0.93
CA ASP A 20 -2.47 6.06 -0.54
C ASP A 20 -3.84 5.76 -1.18
N VAL A 21 -4.53 4.72 -0.70
CA VAL A 21 -5.88 4.37 -1.16
C VAL A 21 -6.84 5.53 -0.95
N ILE A 22 -6.90 6.10 0.26
CA ILE A 22 -7.78 7.24 0.56
C ILE A 22 -7.46 8.44 -0.34
N LEU A 23 -6.17 8.77 -0.49
CA LEU A 23 -5.72 9.88 -1.35
C LEU A 23 -6.02 9.63 -2.83
N SER A 24 -6.05 8.38 -3.28
CA SER A 24 -6.39 8.03 -4.66
C SER A 24 -7.82 8.45 -5.04
N TYR A 25 -8.75 8.44 -4.07
CA TYR A 25 -10.12 8.92 -4.21
C TYR A 25 -10.28 10.44 -4.11
N LEU A 26 -9.21 11.17 -3.73
CA LEU A 26 -9.23 12.62 -3.52
C LEU A 26 -8.40 13.34 -4.62
N PRO A 27 -8.96 13.54 -5.82
CA PRO A 27 -8.21 14.05 -6.98
C PRO A 27 -7.58 15.43 -6.74
N GLN A 28 -8.17 16.27 -5.89
CA GLN A 28 -7.67 17.60 -5.55
C GLN A 28 -6.27 17.59 -4.92
N PHE A 29 -5.86 16.48 -4.29
CA PHE A 29 -4.56 16.38 -3.63
C PHE A 29 -3.49 15.68 -4.48
N LYS A 30 -3.83 15.17 -5.67
CA LYS A 30 -2.92 14.37 -6.51
C LYS A 30 -1.63 15.09 -6.93
N ARG A 31 -1.67 16.43 -7.05
CA ARG A 31 -0.50 17.25 -7.43
C ARG A 31 0.39 17.65 -6.26
N ASN A 32 0.00 17.33 -5.02
CA ASN A 32 0.79 17.68 -3.85
C ASN A 32 2.03 16.79 -3.76
N VAL A 33 3.20 17.39 -3.54
CA VAL A 33 4.49 16.68 -3.48
C VAL A 33 4.47 15.55 -2.44
N TRP A 34 3.87 15.78 -1.28
CA TRP A 34 3.76 14.77 -0.22
C TRP A 34 2.87 13.59 -0.61
N VAL A 35 1.78 13.83 -1.35
CA VAL A 35 0.89 12.77 -1.86
C VAL A 35 1.62 11.94 -2.91
N MET A 36 2.36 12.58 -3.82
CA MET A 36 3.17 11.86 -4.80
C MET A 36 4.25 10.97 -4.13
N ARG A 37 4.81 11.40 -3.00
CA ARG A 37 5.76 10.59 -2.22
C ARG A 37 5.11 9.38 -1.56
N ILE A 38 3.93 9.56 -0.97
CA ILE A 38 3.12 8.45 -0.41
C ILE A 38 2.82 7.45 -1.53
N HIS A 39 2.32 7.93 -2.66
CA HIS A 39 2.01 7.09 -3.81
C HIS A 39 3.22 6.34 -4.35
N LYS A 40 4.39 6.99 -4.39
CA LYS A 40 5.65 6.33 -4.76
C LYS A 40 6.01 5.20 -3.78
N GLY A 41 5.80 5.41 -2.48
CA GLY A 41 6.02 4.39 -1.45
C GLY A 41 5.07 3.19 -1.57
N ALA A 42 3.79 3.45 -1.84
CA ALA A 42 2.80 2.40 -2.07
C ALA A 42 3.08 1.62 -3.36
N ASN A 43 3.48 2.31 -4.43
CA ASN A 43 3.81 1.69 -5.72
C ASN A 43 5.00 0.73 -5.64
N TYR A 44 5.87 0.81 -4.64
CA TYR A 44 6.98 -0.14 -4.50
C TYR A 44 6.49 -1.59 -4.42
N THR A 45 5.40 -1.84 -3.68
CA THR A 45 4.76 -3.17 -3.60
C THR A 45 3.53 -3.29 -4.49
N CYS A 46 2.79 -2.21 -4.74
CA CYS A 46 1.58 -2.29 -5.55
C CYS A 46 1.87 -2.46 -7.05
N ALA A 47 2.93 -1.86 -7.59
CA ALA A 47 3.26 -1.97 -9.01
C ALA A 47 3.50 -3.41 -9.50
N PRO A 48 4.24 -4.29 -8.80
CA PRO A 48 4.36 -5.69 -9.23
C PRO A 48 3.02 -6.44 -9.14
N ILE A 49 2.20 -6.18 -8.11
CA ILE A 49 0.87 -6.80 -7.99
C ILE A 49 -0.05 -6.40 -9.14
N ARG A 50 0.00 -5.13 -9.55
CA ARG A 50 -0.83 -4.58 -10.63
C ARG A 50 -0.61 -5.29 -11.98
N LYS A 51 0.56 -5.88 -12.19
CA LYS A 51 0.88 -6.69 -13.39
C LYS A 51 0.12 -8.02 -13.45
N TYR A 52 -0.37 -8.50 -12.31
CA TYR A 52 -1.14 -9.75 -12.20
C TYR A 52 -2.64 -9.51 -12.11
N LEU A 53 -3.08 -8.25 -12.02
CA LEU A 53 -4.48 -7.87 -12.00
C LEU A 53 -4.98 -7.53 -13.41
N PRO A 54 -6.27 -7.72 -13.71
CA PRO A 54 -6.89 -7.23 -14.94
C PRO A 54 -6.69 -5.71 -15.10
N ASN A 55 -6.34 -5.26 -16.31
CA ASN A 55 -6.08 -3.84 -16.59
C ASN A 55 -7.35 -2.99 -16.67
N ASP A 56 -8.50 -3.64 -16.76
CA ASP A 56 -9.84 -3.12 -16.98
C ASP A 56 -10.61 -2.90 -15.66
N LEU A 57 -9.93 -2.96 -14.51
CA LEU A 57 -10.53 -2.69 -13.22
C LEU A 57 -10.80 -1.19 -13.02
N PRO A 58 -12.01 -0.80 -12.55
CA PRO A 58 -12.35 0.60 -12.30
C PRO A 58 -11.58 1.21 -11.13
N PHE A 59 -11.02 0.36 -10.25
CA PHE A 59 -10.26 0.75 -9.07
C PHE A 59 -8.98 -0.07 -8.96
N ASP A 60 -7.94 0.50 -8.36
CA ASP A 60 -6.71 -0.24 -8.07
C ASP A 60 -6.90 -1.10 -6.81
N PHE A 61 -7.05 -2.40 -7.02
CA PHE A 61 -7.16 -3.39 -5.94
C PHE A 61 -5.79 -3.86 -5.41
N SER A 62 -4.68 -3.41 -6.01
CA SER A 62 -3.32 -3.81 -5.59
C SER A 62 -3.05 -3.56 -4.10
N PRO A 63 -3.43 -2.40 -3.52
CA PRO A 63 -3.19 -2.15 -2.09
C PRO A 63 -3.87 -3.16 -1.18
N LEU A 64 -5.09 -3.64 -1.51
CA LEU A 64 -5.77 -4.66 -0.72
C LEU A 64 -5.03 -5.99 -0.74
N VAL A 65 -4.54 -6.40 -1.91
CA VAL A 65 -3.75 -7.63 -2.06
C VAL A 65 -2.45 -7.53 -1.24
N VAL A 66 -1.75 -6.39 -1.32
CA VAL A 66 -0.52 -6.17 -0.54
C VAL A 66 -0.80 -6.20 0.96
N ILE A 67 -1.86 -5.51 1.44
CA ILE A 67 -2.25 -5.52 2.86
C ILE A 67 -2.55 -6.94 3.33
N LEU A 68 -3.26 -7.73 2.53
CA LEU A 68 -3.57 -9.13 2.86
C LEU A 68 -2.29 -9.96 3.01
N VAL A 69 -1.38 -9.88 2.04
CA VAL A 69 -0.09 -10.60 2.08
C VAL A 69 0.73 -10.19 3.30
N LEU A 70 0.85 -8.89 3.57
CA LEU A 70 1.59 -8.39 4.75
C LEU A 70 0.95 -8.83 6.07
N THR A 71 -0.38 -8.89 6.12
CA THR A 71 -1.11 -9.35 7.31
C THR A 71 -0.87 -10.83 7.57
N ILE A 72 -0.89 -11.66 6.53
CA ILE A 72 -0.56 -13.08 6.63
C ILE A 72 0.90 -13.26 7.07
N LEU A 73 1.85 -12.55 6.45
CA LEU A 73 3.26 -12.60 6.83
C LEU A 73 3.48 -12.20 8.30
N LYS A 74 2.76 -11.17 8.77
CA LYS A 74 2.78 -10.74 10.18
C LYS A 74 2.19 -11.79 11.13
N ALA A 75 1.20 -12.56 10.69
CA ALA A 75 0.55 -13.58 11.50
C ALA A 75 1.39 -14.87 11.62
N LEU A 76 2.22 -15.16 10.63
CA LEU A 76 3.07 -16.36 10.58
C LEU A 76 4.32 -16.29 11.47
N TRP A 77 4.64 -15.12 12.03
CA TRP A 77 5.85 -14.89 12.83
C TRP A 77 5.61 -13.96 14.01
#